data_AF-A0A2Z3I2Y3-F1
#
_entry.id   AF-A0A2Z3I2Y3-F1
#
_cell.length_a   1.000
_cell.length_b   1.000
_cell.length_c   1.000
_cell.angle_alpha   90.00
_cell.angle_beta   90.00
_cell.angle_gamma   90.00
#
_symmetry.space_group_name_H-M   'P 1'
#
loop_
_entity.id
_entity.type
_entity.pdbx_description
1 polymer ?
#
loop_
_entity_poly.entity_id
_entity_poly.type
_entity_poly.pdbx_seq_one_letter_code
_entity_poly.pdbx_strand_id
1 'polypeptide(L)'
;MTTLLALDTATEACSVALLCNDRIYNCYEVIPRLHAQQILPMIHKVINEAGCKLDDIEGLAFGCGPGAFTGIRIATGIVQGLAFALDKPVIPVSNLAIIAQRAWREYQIERVAVAIDARMNEIYWGCYALHNGEMILVGNEQVVAPENVALPFDSMNWFGVGTGWKYAVQLPVSCDIVDTNLLPSANDLLTLALSAWQRGVAITASAAEPIYLRNNVATPKNQI
;
A
#
# COMPACT_ATOMS: atom_id res chain seq x y z
N MET A 1 -14.96 12.95 16.16
CA MET A 1 -15.16 11.81 15.23
C MET A 1 -14.15 11.99 14.13
N THR A 2 -13.44 10.92 13.77
CA THR A 2 -12.26 11.02 12.91
C THR A 2 -12.65 10.99 11.42
N THR A 3 -12.16 11.95 10.64
CA THR A 3 -12.35 11.99 9.17
C THR A 3 -11.01 11.88 8.44
N LEU A 4 -10.79 10.77 7.73
CA LEU A 4 -9.53 10.49 7.04
C LEU A 4 -9.75 10.12 5.57
N LEU A 5 -8.95 10.70 4.68
CA LEU A 5 -8.94 10.38 3.25
C LEU A 5 -7.70 9.54 2.92
N ALA A 6 -7.90 8.35 2.38
CA ALA A 6 -6.86 7.41 1.97
C ALA A 6 -6.82 7.28 0.44
N LEU A 7 -5.62 7.22 -0.16
CA LEU A 7 -5.48 6.94 -1.59
C LEU A 7 -4.23 6.13 -1.96
N ASP A 8 -4.39 5.24 -2.94
CA ASP A 8 -3.27 4.48 -3.52
C ASP A 8 -3.35 4.47 -5.05
N THR A 9 -2.17 4.55 -5.68
CA THR A 9 -1.99 4.45 -7.13
C THR A 9 -0.73 3.65 -7.48
N ALA A 10 -0.22 2.84 -6.56
CA ALA A 10 1.09 2.24 -6.68
C ALA A 10 1.15 1.01 -7.60
N THR A 11 0.00 0.46 -7.99
CA THR A 11 -0.07 -0.73 -8.85
C THR A 11 -0.89 -0.45 -10.10
N GLU A 12 -1.52 -1.47 -10.69
CA GLU A 12 -2.55 -1.28 -11.72
C GLU A 12 -3.91 -0.87 -11.14
N ALA A 13 -4.08 -1.02 -9.82
CA ALA A 13 -5.23 -0.51 -9.09
C ALA A 13 -5.04 0.97 -8.74
N CYS A 14 -6.11 1.73 -8.95
CA CYS A 14 -6.31 3.07 -8.43
C CYS A 14 -7.42 2.98 -7.39
N SER A 15 -7.20 3.52 -6.19
CA SER A 15 -8.23 3.45 -5.15
C SER A 15 -8.21 4.64 -4.21
N VAL A 16 -9.39 4.99 -3.71
CA VAL A 16 -9.63 6.05 -2.73
C VAL A 16 -10.61 5.54 -1.69
N ALA A 17 -10.40 5.86 -0.42
CA ALA A 17 -11.35 5.62 0.64
C ALA A 17 -11.44 6.82 1.57
N LEU A 18 -12.62 7.06 2.13
CA LEU A 18 -12.90 8.14 3.06
C LEU A 18 -13.62 7.55 4.28
N LEU A 19 -13.05 7.76 5.46
CA LEU A 19 -13.75 7.60 6.73
C LEU A 19 -14.45 8.91 7.03
N CYS A 20 -15.77 8.90 7.19
CA CYS A 20 -16.54 10.05 7.63
C CYS A 20 -17.75 9.58 8.43
N ASN A 21 -18.00 10.17 9.59
CA ASN A 21 -19.11 9.80 10.49
C ASN A 21 -19.18 8.28 10.76
N ASP A 22 -18.03 7.68 11.09
CA ASP A 22 -17.86 6.23 11.36
C ASP A 22 -18.25 5.30 10.20
N ARG A 23 -18.39 5.84 8.99
CA ARG A 23 -18.67 5.09 7.77
C ARG A 23 -17.54 5.23 6.77
N ILE A 24 -17.22 4.13 6.09
CA ILE A 24 -16.25 4.10 5.01
C ILE A 24 -16.97 4.21 3.67
N TYR A 25 -16.50 5.14 2.84
CA TYR A 25 -16.84 5.29 1.43
C TYR A 25 -15.60 4.94 0.62
N ASN A 26 -15.71 4.10 -0.41
CA ASN A 26 -14.56 3.70 -1.19
C ASN A 26 -14.86 3.64 -2.69
N CYS A 27 -13.82 3.85 -3.48
CA CYS A 27 -13.83 3.64 -4.92
C CYS A 27 -12.55 2.89 -5.27
N TYR A 28 -12.67 1.79 -6.00
CA TYR A 28 -11.55 0.94 -6.41
C TYR A 28 -11.74 0.58 -7.88
N GLU A 29 -10.72 0.81 -8.69
CA GLU A 29 -10.73 0.47 -10.12
C GLU A 29 -9.36 -0.07 -10.55
N VAL A 30 -9.36 -1.08 -11.42
CA VAL A 30 -8.14 -1.56 -12.08
C VAL A 30 -8.02 -0.85 -13.43
N ILE A 31 -7.25 0.23 -13.46
CA ILE A 31 -7.20 1.20 -14.57
C ILE A 31 -5.74 1.55 -14.91
N PRO A 32 -4.97 0.59 -15.45
CA PRO A 32 -3.56 0.79 -15.73
C PRO A 32 -3.34 2.02 -16.62
N ARG A 33 -2.36 2.85 -16.24
CA ARG A 33 -1.94 4.09 -16.93
C ARG A 33 -2.91 5.28 -16.85
N LEU A 34 -4.08 5.15 -16.23
CA LEU A 34 -5.06 6.24 -16.11
C LEU A 34 -5.09 6.90 -14.72
N HIS A 35 -4.23 6.48 -13.79
CA HIS A 35 -4.17 6.95 -12.39
C HIS A 35 -4.24 8.48 -12.26
N ALA A 36 -3.38 9.23 -12.96
CA ALA A 36 -3.34 10.70 -12.86
C ALA A 36 -4.63 11.38 -13.33
N GLN A 37 -5.39 10.74 -14.23
CA GLN A 37 -6.65 11.28 -14.74
C GLN A 37 -7.83 10.93 -13.84
N GLN A 38 -7.80 9.78 -13.17
CA GLN A 38 -8.94 9.23 -12.45
C GLN A 38 -8.91 9.51 -10.95
N ILE A 39 -7.74 9.70 -10.35
CA ILE A 39 -7.59 9.81 -8.90
C ILE A 39 -8.35 11.02 -8.30
N LEU A 40 -8.28 12.22 -8.91
CA LEU A 40 -9.02 13.38 -8.43
C LEU A 40 -10.55 13.19 -8.61
N PRO A 41 -11.06 12.73 -9.77
CA PRO A 41 -12.47 12.32 -9.89
C PRO A 41 -12.92 11.31 -8.83
N MET A 42 -12.11 10.32 -8.50
CA MET A 42 -12.43 9.33 -7.46
C MET A 42 -12.50 9.96 -6.06
N ILE A 43 -11.60 10.91 -5.73
CA ILE A 43 -11.67 11.68 -4.48
C ILE A 43 -12.96 12.49 -4.42
N HIS A 44 -13.30 13.22 -5.48
CA HIS A 44 -14.56 13.97 -5.55
C HIS A 44 -15.78 13.07 -5.36
N LYS A 45 -15.78 11.88 -5.98
CA LYS A 45 -16.86 10.90 -5.85
C LYS A 45 -17.08 10.50 -4.40
N VAL A 46 -16.04 10.05 -3.68
CA VAL A 46 -16.20 9.58 -2.30
C VAL A 46 -16.60 10.70 -1.33
N ILE A 47 -16.10 11.92 -1.53
CA ILE A 47 -16.48 13.11 -0.74
C ILE A 47 -17.97 13.44 -0.95
N ASN A 48 -18.42 13.46 -2.20
CA ASN A 48 -19.82 13.75 -2.53
C ASN A 48 -20.76 12.65 -2.00
N GLU A 49 -20.39 11.37 -2.12
CA GLU A 49 -21.18 10.26 -1.57
C GLU A 49 -21.27 10.30 -0.03
N ALA A 50 -20.22 10.78 0.64
CA ALA A 50 -20.20 10.98 2.08
C ALA A 50 -21.00 12.21 2.54
N GLY A 51 -21.26 13.16 1.63
CA GLY A 51 -21.88 14.43 1.97
C GLY A 51 -21.00 15.30 2.88
N CYS A 52 -19.68 15.07 2.89
CA CYS A 52 -18.72 15.87 3.65
C CYS A 52 -18.09 16.96 2.78
N LYS A 53 -17.41 17.92 3.41
CA LYS A 53 -16.57 18.90 2.74
C LYS A 53 -15.12 18.46 2.78
N LEU A 54 -14.31 19.00 1.88
CA LEU A 54 -12.87 18.78 1.89
C LEU A 54 -12.23 19.29 3.20
N ASP A 55 -12.74 20.40 3.75
CA ASP A 55 -12.28 21.00 5.01
C ASP A 55 -12.60 20.15 6.25
N ASP A 56 -13.54 19.19 6.14
CA ASP A 56 -13.87 18.27 7.23
C ASP A 56 -12.82 17.17 7.39
N ILE A 57 -11.90 17.01 6.43
CA ILE A 57 -10.82 16.03 6.48
C ILE A 57 -9.77 16.47 7.51
N GLU A 58 -9.47 15.60 8.46
CA GLU A 58 -8.50 15.87 9.53
C GLU A 58 -7.10 15.39 9.16
N GLY A 59 -6.98 14.42 8.26
CA GLY A 59 -5.70 13.88 7.80
C GLY A 59 -5.84 13.08 6.50
N LEU A 60 -4.73 12.95 5.78
CA LEU A 60 -4.66 12.19 4.55
C LEU A 60 -3.73 10.99 4.72
N ALA A 61 -4.02 9.87 4.09
CA ALA A 61 -3.19 8.68 4.10
C ALA A 61 -2.90 8.21 2.68
N PHE A 62 -1.72 7.65 2.46
CA PHE A 62 -1.31 7.27 1.11
C PHE A 62 -0.39 6.08 1.04
N GLY A 63 -0.49 5.35 -0.07
CA GLY A 63 0.40 4.25 -0.40
C GLY A 63 1.76 4.80 -0.76
N CYS A 64 2.71 4.77 0.19
CA CYS A 64 4.01 5.40 0.00
C CYS A 64 4.98 4.54 -0.82
N GLY A 65 4.61 3.30 -1.14
CA GLY A 65 5.48 2.33 -1.80
C GLY A 65 5.63 1.06 -0.97
N PRO A 66 6.34 0.05 -1.49
CA PRO A 66 6.91 0.01 -2.84
C PRO A 66 5.85 -0.18 -3.93
N GLY A 67 6.22 -0.01 -5.20
CA GLY A 67 5.30 -0.16 -6.34
C GLY A 67 5.83 0.46 -7.64
N ALA A 68 4.93 0.75 -8.58
CA ALA A 68 5.24 1.41 -9.83
C ALA A 68 5.79 2.84 -9.58
N PHE A 69 6.96 3.12 -10.13
CA PHE A 69 7.70 4.38 -9.94
C PHE A 69 6.88 5.65 -10.19
N THR A 70 6.06 5.64 -11.23
CA THR A 70 5.17 6.77 -11.56
C THR A 70 3.96 6.80 -10.63
N GLY A 71 3.39 5.65 -10.30
CA GLY A 71 2.22 5.53 -9.43
C GLY A 71 2.46 6.11 -8.05
N ILE A 72 3.49 5.65 -7.34
CA ILE A 72 3.80 6.14 -5.99
C ILE A 72 4.04 7.67 -5.93
N ARG A 73 4.56 8.27 -7.01
CA ARG A 73 4.74 9.72 -7.12
C ARG A 73 3.44 10.46 -7.38
N ILE A 74 2.51 9.87 -8.13
CA ILE A 74 1.17 10.44 -8.32
C ILE A 74 0.47 10.53 -6.96
N ALA A 75 0.43 9.43 -6.20
CA ALA A 75 -0.15 9.43 -4.86
C ALA A 75 0.51 10.47 -3.96
N THR A 76 1.85 10.46 -3.88
CA THR A 76 2.59 11.40 -3.03
C THR A 76 2.33 12.85 -3.41
N GLY A 77 2.41 13.20 -4.70
CA GLY A 77 2.23 14.59 -5.15
C GLY A 77 0.82 15.12 -4.88
N ILE A 78 -0.21 14.29 -5.06
CA ILE A 78 -1.60 14.65 -4.75
C ILE A 78 -1.79 14.88 -3.27
N VAL A 79 -1.26 13.97 -2.45
CA VAL A 79 -1.37 14.05 -0.98
C VAL A 79 -0.65 15.27 -0.46
N GLN A 80 0.56 15.55 -0.94
CA GLN A 80 1.29 16.77 -0.63
C GLN A 80 0.47 18.02 -0.97
N GLY A 81 -0.07 18.09 -2.19
CA GLY A 81 -0.85 19.25 -2.64
C GLY A 81 -2.12 19.47 -1.81
N LEU A 82 -2.90 18.42 -1.57
CA LEU A 82 -4.13 18.50 -0.78
C LEU A 82 -3.83 18.82 0.68
N ALA A 83 -2.89 18.10 1.30
CA ALA A 83 -2.53 18.28 2.70
C ALA A 83 -1.94 19.66 2.97
N PHE A 84 -1.12 20.18 2.05
CA PHE A 84 -0.58 21.53 2.14
C PHE A 84 -1.70 22.59 2.05
N ALA A 85 -2.64 22.44 1.13
CA ALA A 85 -3.75 23.38 0.97
C ALA A 85 -4.71 23.39 2.17
N LEU A 86 -4.91 22.24 2.82
CA LEU A 86 -5.80 22.08 3.96
C LEU A 86 -5.13 22.29 5.32
N ASP A 87 -3.80 22.50 5.34
CA ASP A 87 -2.98 22.49 6.55
C ASP A 87 -3.21 21.24 7.42
N LYS A 88 -3.16 20.06 6.79
CA LYS A 88 -3.41 18.76 7.44
C LYS A 88 -2.17 17.86 7.41
N PRO A 89 -1.99 17.01 8.43
CA PRO A 89 -0.95 16.01 8.44
C PRO A 89 -1.27 14.85 7.50
N VAL A 90 -0.26 14.02 7.22
CA VAL A 90 -0.35 12.88 6.33
C VAL A 90 0.19 11.60 6.96
N ILE A 91 -0.30 10.44 6.52
CA ILE A 91 0.09 9.13 7.01
C ILE A 91 0.60 8.28 5.84
N PRO A 92 1.92 8.03 5.72
CA PRO A 92 2.45 7.08 4.76
C PRO A 92 2.14 5.65 5.23
N VAL A 93 1.68 4.81 4.31
CA VAL A 93 1.40 3.39 4.57
C VAL A 93 2.07 2.54 3.49
N SER A 94 2.77 1.48 3.90
CA SER A 94 3.40 0.55 2.96
C SER A 94 2.37 -0.20 2.13
N ASN A 95 2.61 -0.32 0.83
CA ASN A 95 1.76 -1.08 -0.07
C ASN A 95 1.80 -2.58 0.18
N LEU A 96 2.92 -3.09 0.69
CA LEU A 96 3.00 -4.49 1.10
C LEU A 96 2.09 -4.72 2.33
N ALA A 97 2.10 -3.80 3.30
CA ALA A 97 1.20 -3.84 4.45
C ALA A 97 -0.28 -3.74 4.03
N ILE A 98 -0.61 -2.88 3.06
CA ILE A 98 -1.98 -2.73 2.54
C ILE A 98 -2.49 -4.04 1.93
N ILE A 99 -1.67 -4.73 1.13
CA ILE A 99 -2.05 -6.03 0.55
C ILE A 99 -2.20 -7.08 1.65
N ALA A 100 -1.31 -7.11 2.65
CA ALA A 100 -1.44 -8.01 3.78
C ALA A 100 -2.77 -7.78 4.54
N GLN A 101 -3.09 -6.51 4.83
CA GLN A 101 -4.34 -6.13 5.51
C GLN A 101 -5.57 -6.55 4.70
N ARG A 102 -5.50 -6.39 3.37
CA ARG A 102 -6.54 -6.87 2.44
C ARG A 102 -6.72 -8.38 2.50
N ALA A 103 -5.62 -9.13 2.54
CA ALA A 103 -5.65 -10.59 2.63
C ALA A 103 -6.32 -11.04 3.95
N TRP A 104 -6.04 -10.36 5.06
CA TRP A 104 -6.77 -10.61 6.31
C TRP A 104 -8.26 -10.30 6.17
N ARG A 105 -8.64 -9.14 5.62
CA ARG A 105 -10.05 -8.78 5.43
C ARG A 105 -10.82 -9.79 4.56
N GLU A 106 -10.26 -10.20 3.42
CA GLU A 106 -10.96 -11.04 2.44
C GLU A 106 -10.93 -12.54 2.78
N TYR A 107 -9.86 -13.00 3.43
CA TYR A 107 -9.62 -14.43 3.64
C TYR A 107 -9.42 -14.84 5.10
N GLN A 108 -9.40 -13.89 6.05
CA GLN A 108 -9.12 -14.13 7.47
C GLN A 108 -7.74 -14.79 7.71
N ILE A 109 -6.77 -14.47 6.84
CA ILE A 109 -5.40 -14.98 6.94
C ILE A 109 -4.59 -14.11 7.91
N GLU A 110 -3.93 -14.75 8.87
CA GLU A 110 -3.14 -14.06 9.89
C GLU A 110 -1.64 -13.97 9.58
N ARG A 111 -1.13 -14.74 8.61
CA ARG A 111 0.30 -14.73 8.21
C ARG A 111 0.44 -14.69 6.70
N VAL A 112 1.00 -13.60 6.21
CA VAL A 112 0.99 -13.27 4.80
C VAL A 112 2.39 -12.90 4.34
N ALA A 113 2.87 -13.59 3.31
CA ALA A 113 4.07 -13.24 2.60
C ALA A 113 3.66 -12.49 1.32
N VAL A 114 3.89 -11.19 1.31
CA VAL A 114 3.47 -10.31 0.22
C VAL A 114 4.61 -10.14 -0.76
N ALA A 115 4.31 -10.31 -2.05
CA ALA A 115 5.24 -10.05 -3.14
C ALA A 115 4.59 -9.17 -4.21
N ILE A 116 5.27 -8.09 -4.62
CA ILE A 116 4.88 -7.26 -5.78
C ILE A 116 5.98 -7.37 -6.84
N ASP A 117 5.63 -7.56 -8.11
CA ASP A 117 6.59 -7.53 -9.23
C ASP A 117 7.31 -6.16 -9.29
N ALA A 118 8.63 -6.15 -9.07
CA ALA A 118 9.48 -4.96 -9.09
C ALA A 118 10.13 -4.72 -10.47
N ARG A 119 9.77 -5.52 -11.49
CA ARG A 119 10.42 -5.61 -12.80
C ARG A 119 11.87 -6.09 -12.67
N MET A 120 12.54 -6.26 -13.82
CA MET A 120 13.96 -6.63 -13.89
C MET A 120 14.31 -7.92 -13.11
N ASN A 121 13.39 -8.89 -13.08
CA ASN A 121 13.51 -10.15 -12.32
C ASN A 121 13.73 -9.94 -10.81
N GLU A 122 13.17 -8.86 -10.25
CA GLU A 122 13.12 -8.63 -8.81
C GLU A 122 11.66 -8.56 -8.34
N ILE A 123 11.47 -8.80 -7.06
CA ILE A 123 10.21 -8.60 -6.37
C ILE A 123 10.41 -7.71 -5.14
N TYR A 124 9.41 -6.88 -4.85
CA TYR A 124 9.28 -6.29 -3.54
C TYR A 124 8.68 -7.33 -2.61
N TRP A 125 9.32 -7.55 -1.47
CA TRP A 125 8.99 -8.63 -0.53
C TRP A 125 8.81 -8.10 0.88
N GLY A 126 7.78 -8.58 1.58
CA GLY A 126 7.56 -8.32 2.99
C GLY A 126 6.64 -9.37 3.59
N CYS A 127 6.94 -9.80 4.83
CA CYS A 127 6.13 -10.77 5.56
C CYS A 127 5.38 -10.06 6.69
N TYR A 128 4.11 -10.37 6.89
CA TYR A 128 3.26 -9.73 7.88
C TYR A 128 2.52 -10.76 8.71
N ALA A 129 2.31 -10.44 9.98
CA ALA A 129 1.49 -11.21 10.90
C ALA A 129 0.42 -10.32 11.54
N LEU A 130 -0.77 -10.87 11.74
CA LEU A 130 -1.87 -10.18 12.38
C LEU A 130 -1.58 -9.98 13.86
N HIS A 131 -1.79 -8.75 14.34
CA HIS A 131 -1.78 -8.41 15.74
C HIS A 131 -2.89 -7.41 16.01
N ASN A 132 -3.89 -7.82 16.82
CA ASN A 132 -5.03 -6.99 17.20
C ASN A 132 -5.75 -6.31 16.01
N GLY A 133 -5.94 -7.04 14.90
CA GLY A 133 -6.62 -6.52 13.70
C GLY A 133 -5.74 -5.72 12.74
N GLU A 134 -4.44 -5.58 13.02
CA GLU A 134 -3.47 -4.90 12.16
C GLU A 134 -2.41 -5.90 11.66
N MET A 135 -2.13 -5.90 10.36
CA MET A 135 -1.02 -6.67 9.78
C MET A 135 0.30 -5.95 10.03
N ILE A 136 1.13 -6.51 10.91
CA ILE A 136 2.41 -5.93 11.33
C ILE A 136 3.55 -6.64 10.60
N LEU A 137 4.52 -5.85 10.11
CA LEU A 137 5.73 -6.36 9.45
C LEU A 137 6.54 -7.27 10.37
N VAL A 138 6.93 -8.43 9.84
CA VAL A 138 7.84 -9.39 10.47
C VAL A 138 9.15 -9.38 9.69
N GLY A 139 10.18 -8.76 10.26
CA GLY A 139 11.47 -8.56 9.61
C GLY A 139 11.53 -7.21 8.90
N ASN A 140 11.97 -7.20 7.63
CA ASN A 140 12.14 -5.98 6.83
C ASN A 140 11.53 -6.16 5.45
N GLU A 141 11.02 -5.05 4.88
CA GLU A 141 10.68 -4.97 3.46
C GLU A 141 11.95 -4.87 2.61
N GLN A 142 11.94 -5.50 1.43
CA GLN A 142 13.12 -5.65 0.58
C GLN A 142 12.76 -5.57 -0.90
N VAL A 143 13.73 -5.28 -1.75
CA VAL A 143 13.70 -5.62 -3.18
C VAL A 143 14.80 -6.63 -3.45
N VAL A 144 14.44 -7.81 -3.94
CA VAL A 144 15.37 -8.94 -4.11
C VAL A 144 14.98 -9.78 -5.33
N ALA A 145 15.92 -10.57 -5.84
CA ALA A 145 15.61 -11.63 -6.78
C ALA A 145 14.70 -12.69 -6.11
N PRO A 146 13.72 -13.29 -6.83
CA PRO A 146 12.82 -14.32 -6.31
C PRO A 146 13.52 -15.44 -5.54
N GLU A 147 14.68 -15.91 -6.01
CA GLU A 147 15.43 -17.00 -5.37
C GLU A 147 16.03 -16.65 -3.99
N ASN A 148 16.01 -15.38 -3.58
CA ASN A 148 16.65 -14.88 -2.36
C ASN A 148 15.67 -14.51 -1.25
N VAL A 149 14.36 -14.76 -1.42
CA VAL A 149 13.39 -14.50 -0.34
C VAL A 149 13.45 -15.56 0.75
N ALA A 150 13.02 -15.19 1.94
CA ALA A 150 12.83 -16.12 3.05
C ALA A 150 11.57 -15.76 3.83
N LEU A 151 10.91 -16.79 4.40
CA LEU A 151 9.86 -16.61 5.39
C LEU A 151 10.50 -16.47 6.78
N PRO A 152 9.95 -15.62 7.66
CA PRO A 152 10.42 -15.51 9.02
C PRO A 152 9.94 -16.73 9.83
N PHE A 153 10.91 -17.46 10.40
CA PHE A 153 10.73 -18.64 11.27
C PHE A 153 10.12 -19.88 10.59
N ASP A 154 10.34 -21.05 11.19
CA ASP A 154 9.81 -22.38 10.77
C ASP A 154 8.30 -22.54 11.06
N SER A 155 7.52 -21.47 10.97
CA SER A 155 6.08 -21.56 11.24
C SER A 155 5.34 -22.02 9.99
N MET A 156 4.57 -23.11 10.11
CA MET A 156 3.59 -23.52 9.11
C MET A 156 2.50 -22.43 8.93
N ASN A 157 1.83 -22.48 7.77
CA ASN A 157 0.64 -21.68 7.42
C ASN A 157 0.88 -20.23 6.95
N TRP A 158 1.86 -20.03 6.08
CA TRP A 158 2.00 -18.78 5.34
C TRP A 158 1.17 -18.79 4.07
N PHE A 159 0.64 -17.62 3.70
CA PHE A 159 -0.08 -17.40 2.45
C PHE A 159 0.67 -16.41 1.58
N GLY A 160 0.81 -16.75 0.30
CA GLY A 160 1.47 -15.90 -0.68
C GLY A 160 0.47 -14.99 -1.37
N VAL A 161 0.63 -13.67 -1.30
CA VAL A 161 -0.27 -12.75 -2.00
C VAL A 161 0.48 -11.67 -2.78
N GLY A 162 -0.12 -11.24 -3.88
CA GLY A 162 0.37 -10.17 -4.72
C GLY A 162 1.08 -10.65 -5.99
N THR A 163 1.31 -9.71 -6.91
CA THR A 163 1.75 -10.01 -8.28
C THR A 163 3.13 -10.65 -8.39
N GLY A 164 3.98 -10.50 -7.38
CA GLY A 164 5.30 -11.13 -7.33
C GLY A 164 5.23 -12.65 -7.18
N TRP A 165 4.10 -13.19 -6.69
CA TRP A 165 3.88 -14.63 -6.63
C TRP A 165 3.66 -15.30 -7.98
N LYS A 166 3.57 -14.53 -9.08
CA LYS A 166 3.69 -15.08 -10.44
C LYS A 166 5.04 -15.78 -10.67
N TYR A 167 6.05 -15.44 -9.87
CA TYR A 167 7.36 -16.08 -9.84
C TYR A 167 7.46 -17.23 -8.83
N ALA A 168 6.34 -17.79 -8.32
CA ALA A 168 6.32 -18.79 -7.24
C ALA A 168 7.29 -19.96 -7.44
N VAL A 169 7.49 -20.44 -8.67
CA VAL A 169 8.41 -21.55 -8.99
C VAL A 169 9.88 -21.22 -8.66
N GLN A 170 10.24 -19.93 -8.66
CA GLN A 170 11.58 -19.45 -8.36
C GLN A 170 11.78 -19.12 -6.88
N LEU A 171 10.69 -19.03 -6.10
CA LEU A 171 10.77 -18.71 -4.68
C LEU A 171 11.20 -19.96 -3.89
N PRO A 172 12.21 -19.88 -3.00
CA PRO A 172 12.66 -21.02 -2.19
C PRO A 172 11.73 -21.30 -1.00
N VAL A 173 10.49 -20.79 -1.05
CA VAL A 173 9.51 -20.85 0.03
C VAL A 173 8.19 -21.40 -0.51
N SER A 174 7.46 -22.10 0.36
CA SER A 174 6.13 -22.63 0.03
C SER A 174 5.08 -21.96 0.92
N CYS A 175 3.91 -21.71 0.34
CA CYS A 175 2.74 -21.18 1.03
C CYS A 175 1.56 -22.09 0.72
N ASP A 176 0.64 -22.23 1.68
CA ASP A 176 -0.51 -23.14 1.57
C ASP A 176 -1.43 -22.74 0.42
N ILE A 177 -1.63 -21.43 0.28
CA ILE A 177 -2.44 -20.81 -0.76
C ILE A 177 -1.68 -19.62 -1.32
N VAL A 178 -1.82 -19.41 -2.62
CA VAL A 178 -1.23 -18.30 -3.36
C VAL A 178 -2.30 -17.55 -4.15
N ASP A 179 -2.45 -16.24 -3.92
CA ASP A 179 -3.22 -15.33 -4.77
C ASP A 179 -2.31 -14.31 -5.45
N THR A 180 -2.15 -14.47 -6.76
CA THR A 180 -1.27 -13.62 -7.58
C THR A 180 -1.92 -12.33 -8.08
N ASN A 181 -3.22 -12.12 -7.81
CA ASN A 181 -4.00 -11.00 -8.33
C ASN A 181 -4.40 -9.99 -7.26
N LEU A 182 -4.07 -10.25 -5.99
CA LEU A 182 -4.38 -9.31 -4.90
C LEU A 182 -3.55 -8.04 -5.02
N LEU A 183 -4.23 -6.89 -5.10
CA LEU A 183 -3.62 -5.56 -5.22
C LEU A 183 -3.96 -4.69 -4.00
N PRO A 184 -3.18 -3.63 -3.71
CA PRO A 184 -3.50 -2.70 -2.62
C PRO A 184 -4.89 -2.07 -2.82
N SER A 185 -5.58 -1.80 -1.72
CA SER A 185 -6.88 -1.13 -1.71
C SER A 185 -6.89 -0.03 -0.66
N ALA A 186 -7.39 1.14 -1.02
CA ALA A 186 -7.51 2.28 -0.11
C ALA A 186 -8.40 1.98 1.11
N ASN A 187 -9.32 1.00 1.03
CA ASN A 187 -10.10 0.56 2.19
C ASN A 187 -9.21 -0.05 3.28
N ASP A 188 -8.27 -0.89 2.86
CA ASP A 188 -7.32 -1.56 3.74
C ASP A 188 -6.22 -0.59 4.20
N LEU A 189 -5.83 0.34 3.32
CA LEU A 189 -4.99 1.49 3.67
C LEU A 189 -5.60 2.32 4.80
N LEU A 190 -6.88 2.71 4.65
CA LEU A 190 -7.60 3.51 5.61
C LEU A 190 -7.67 2.83 6.99
N THR A 191 -7.77 1.50 7.02
CA THR A 191 -7.75 0.72 8.26
C THR A 191 -6.40 0.84 8.97
N LEU A 192 -5.29 0.65 8.25
CA LEU A 192 -3.94 0.83 8.80
C LEU A 192 -3.69 2.28 9.21
N ALA A 193 -4.16 3.23 8.41
CA ALA A 193 -4.02 4.66 8.67
C ALA A 193 -4.80 5.09 9.91
N LEU A 194 -5.98 4.53 10.19
CA LEU A 194 -6.73 4.83 11.40
C LEU A 194 -5.97 4.41 12.67
N SER A 195 -5.33 3.23 12.65
CA SER A 195 -4.45 2.81 13.76
C SER A 195 -3.25 3.75 13.92
N ALA A 196 -2.59 4.12 12.81
CA ALA A 196 -1.49 5.07 12.82
C ALA A 196 -1.91 6.47 13.33
N TRP A 197 -3.10 6.94 12.94
CA TRP A 197 -3.70 8.19 13.41
C TRP A 197 -3.89 8.18 14.93
N GLN A 198 -4.48 7.11 15.47
CA GLN A 198 -4.69 6.94 16.91
C GLN A 198 -3.38 6.88 17.70
N ARG A 199 -2.31 6.36 17.09
CA ARG A 199 -0.94 6.37 17.66
C ARG A 199 -0.23 7.72 17.54
N GLY A 200 -0.77 8.69 16.80
CA GLY A 200 -0.18 10.02 16.64
C GLY A 200 1.09 10.05 15.79
N VAL A 201 1.26 9.12 14.85
CA VAL A 201 2.48 9.01 14.01
C VAL A 201 2.35 9.70 12.64
N ALA A 202 1.39 10.60 12.48
CA ALA A 202 1.23 11.38 11.25
C ALA A 202 2.38 12.38 11.08
N ILE A 203 2.76 12.66 9.84
CA ILE A 203 3.87 13.55 9.46
C ILE A 203 3.35 14.80 8.73
N THR A 204 4.20 15.79 8.52
CA THR A 204 3.82 16.98 7.75
C THR A 204 3.66 16.66 6.27
N ALA A 205 2.87 17.46 5.55
CA ALA A 205 2.73 17.34 4.10
C ALA A 205 4.09 17.38 3.39
N SER A 206 5.00 18.26 3.80
CA SER A 206 6.35 18.40 3.22
C SER A 206 7.27 17.20 3.46
N ALA A 207 7.01 16.40 4.49
CA ALA A 207 7.78 15.19 4.80
C ALA A 207 7.24 13.94 4.07
N ALA A 208 6.13 14.07 3.32
CA ALA A 208 5.58 12.97 2.55
C ALA A 208 6.53 12.60 1.41
N GLU A 209 7.12 11.41 1.47
CA GLU A 209 8.05 10.93 0.46
C GLU A 209 7.70 9.50 0.02
N PRO A 210 7.93 9.17 -1.26
CA PRO A 210 7.83 7.80 -1.73
C PRO A 210 9.00 6.94 -1.20
N ILE A 211 8.71 5.70 -0.82
CA ILE A 211 9.71 4.72 -0.38
C ILE A 211 10.31 4.02 -1.62
N TYR A 212 11.63 4.16 -1.79
CA TYR A 212 12.41 3.41 -2.78
C TYR A 212 13.23 2.34 -2.06
N LEU A 213 12.85 1.06 -2.20
CA LEU A 213 13.62 -0.04 -1.61
C LEU A 213 14.89 -0.38 -2.41
N ARG A 214 15.00 0.10 -3.66
CA ARG A 214 16.17 -0.16 -4.51
C ARG A 214 17.30 0.79 -4.14
N ASN A 215 18.24 0.31 -3.33
CA ASN A 215 19.38 1.10 -2.84
C ASN A 215 20.45 1.45 -3.89
N ASN A 216 20.47 0.79 -5.07
CA ASN A 216 21.55 0.94 -6.05
C ASN A 216 21.03 1.12 -7.50
N VAL A 217 20.47 2.28 -7.83
CA VAL A 217 20.10 2.59 -9.23
C VAL A 217 21.28 3.16 -10.04
N ALA A 218 22.40 3.51 -9.40
CA ALA A 218 23.54 4.16 -10.02
C ALA A 218 24.86 3.39 -9.81
N THR A 219 24.97 2.19 -10.38
CA THR A 219 26.29 1.65 -10.72
C THR A 219 26.24 1.20 -12.17
N PRO A 220 27.02 1.78 -13.09
CA PRO A 220 27.10 1.30 -14.46
C PRO A 220 27.55 -0.16 -14.42
N LYS A 221 26.85 -1.05 -15.14
CA LYS A 221 27.35 -2.41 -15.36
C LYS A 221 28.68 -2.29 -16.10
N ASN A 222 29.78 -2.69 -15.46
CA ASN A 222 31.05 -2.91 -16.16
C ASN A 222 30.77 -3.92 -17.27
N GLN A 223 30.96 -3.48 -18.52
CA GLN A 223 31.01 -4.36 -19.67
C GLN A 223 32.20 -5.30 -19.48
N ILE A 224 31.91 -6.61 -19.45
CA ILE A 224 32.92 -7.66 -19.69
C ILE A 224 32.73 -8.09 -21.14
#